data_AF-A0A2G5TKT2-F1
#
_entry.id   AF-A0A2G5TKT2-F1
#
_cell.length_a   1.000
_cell.length_b   1.000
_cell.length_c   1.000
_cell.angle_alpha   90.00
_cell.angle_beta   90.00
_cell.angle_gamma   90.00
#
_symmetry.space_group_name_H-M   'P 1'
#
loop_
_entity.id
_entity.type
_entity.pdbx_description
1 polymer ?
#
loop_
_entity_poly.entity_id
_entity_poly.type
_entity_poly.pdbx_seq_one_letter_code
_entity_poly.pdbx_strand_id
1 'polypeptide(L)'
;MDLAVDRYPQSVDCLDTCSEDIEKYKEYVKMGMTTIKNSLTELLDEEQIHQLHILLDKTQRVDLIEKGLHQHFHGISEKRREELLSEFFASKPYRARRSTMSRTIAREPTPLSPEMLSWQTTRHKNVLLKLKKGKSSQWDAMNVIGDQYYHLRRSVRVLYDPKFMKYCNESILAIIGNTSFTQLEDMVRDSEQLEHIWNKYQQIIGYLKNEEDQLTAEHYGQFCRKIYRLLPIEQADLMSWLSPSQRFRIAEMIQDPEVDDSQVYEKLYEFFNKASGDAKDEADEVITLGCRKFIAHHLGDQLAEDIEDLRVAGGAGSSHHTAALLFSKHYEIAEAGELAHQKRIELVI
;
A
#
# COMPACT_ATOMS: atom_id res chain seq x y z
N MET A 1 32.46 42.34 22.06
CA MET A 1 31.73 41.70 20.95
C MET A 1 32.78 40.97 20.17
N ASP A 2 32.99 39.70 20.48
CA ASP A 2 33.98 38.90 19.76
C ASP A 2 33.33 38.46 18.45
N LEU A 3 33.85 38.96 17.33
CA LEU A 3 33.40 38.56 16.00
C LEU A 3 33.77 37.08 15.80
N ALA A 4 32.91 36.32 15.13
CA ALA A 4 33.11 34.88 14.89
C ALA A 4 34.47 34.54 14.25
N VAL A 5 35.06 35.51 13.55
CA VAL A 5 36.40 35.49 12.93
C VAL A 5 37.51 35.27 13.97
N ASP A 6 37.41 35.87 15.15
CA ASP A 6 38.43 35.76 16.20
C ASP A 6 38.39 34.40 16.92
N ARG A 7 37.23 33.73 16.88
CA ARG A 7 36.99 32.47 17.60
C ARG A 7 37.33 31.23 16.77
N TYR A 8 37.33 31.34 15.44
CA TYR A 8 37.59 30.24 14.52
C TYR A 8 38.43 30.69 13.32
N PRO A 9 39.71 31.06 13.50
CA PRO A 9 40.58 31.51 12.40
C PRO A 9 40.72 30.45 11.29
N GLN A 10 40.65 29.16 11.63
CA GLN A 10 40.68 28.06 10.66
C GLN A 10 39.44 27.99 9.75
N SER A 11 38.33 28.61 10.14
CA SER A 11 37.15 28.72 9.27
C SER A 11 37.33 29.77 8.18
N VAL A 12 38.21 30.76 8.39
CA VAL A 12 38.55 31.78 7.39
C VAL A 12 39.41 31.14 6.30
N ASP A 13 40.44 30.36 6.68
CA ASP A 13 41.26 29.61 5.73
C ASP A 13 40.43 28.61 4.90
N CYS A 14 39.43 27.98 5.52
CA CYS A 14 38.46 27.09 4.85
C CYS A 14 37.57 27.86 3.85
N LEU A 15 37.08 29.05 4.22
CA LEU A 15 36.28 29.88 3.33
C LEU A 15 37.11 30.48 2.18
N ASP A 16 38.37 30.81 2.41
CA ASP A 16 39.30 31.27 1.37
C ASP A 16 39.64 30.13 0.40
N THR A 17 39.83 28.89 0.89
CA THR A 17 40.02 27.72 0.00
C THR A 17 38.75 27.38 -0.78
N CYS A 18 37.56 27.63 -0.22
CA CYS A 18 36.28 27.46 -0.92
C CYS A 18 35.88 28.68 -1.76
N SER A 19 36.67 29.74 -1.83
CA SER A 19 36.28 30.99 -2.52
C SER A 19 36.02 30.78 -4.02
N GLU A 20 36.84 29.96 -4.69
CA GLU A 20 36.62 29.62 -6.11
C GLU A 20 35.34 28.79 -6.31
N ASP A 21 35.05 27.86 -5.39
CA ASP A 21 33.85 27.02 -5.46
C ASP A 21 32.58 27.80 -5.10
N ILE A 22 32.69 28.78 -4.21
CA ILE A 22 31.63 29.73 -3.88
C ILE A 22 31.34 30.65 -5.08
N GLU A 23 32.35 31.13 -5.80
CA GLU A 23 32.14 31.92 -7.01
C GLU A 23 31.58 31.07 -8.16
N LYS A 24 32.04 29.82 -8.33
CA LYS A 24 31.41 28.86 -9.26
C LYS A 24 29.96 28.56 -8.89
N TYR A 25 29.64 28.42 -7.60
CA TYR A 25 28.27 28.24 -7.14
C TYR A 25 27.43 29.50 -7.39
N LYS A 26 27.96 30.71 -7.18
CA LYS A 26 27.26 31.96 -7.52
C LYS A 26 27.06 32.13 -9.01
N GLU A 27 28.01 31.70 -9.85
CA GLU A 27 27.85 31.64 -11.31
C GLU A 27 26.81 30.60 -11.71
N TYR A 28 26.80 29.43 -11.08
CA TYR A 28 25.79 28.39 -11.28
C TYR A 28 24.39 28.87 -10.87
N VAL A 29 24.25 29.59 -9.75
CA VAL A 29 23.00 30.24 -9.32
C VAL A 29 22.59 31.34 -10.31
N LYS A 30 23.54 32.12 -10.85
CA LYS A 30 23.27 33.11 -11.92
C LYS A 30 22.82 32.44 -13.21
N MET A 31 23.43 31.32 -13.62
CA MET A 31 23.06 30.58 -14.82
C MET A 31 21.71 29.83 -14.63
N GLY A 32 21.44 29.33 -13.42
CA GLY A 32 20.17 28.71 -13.04
C GLY A 32 19.01 29.68 -12.88
N MET A 33 19.27 30.99 -12.79
CA MET A 33 18.23 32.04 -12.75
C MET A 33 17.82 32.60 -14.11
N THR A 34 18.38 32.11 -15.23
CA THR A 34 18.11 32.73 -16.56
C THR A 34 17.29 31.92 -17.56
N THR A 35 16.78 30.73 -17.21
CA THR A 35 15.73 30.09 -18.03
C THR A 35 14.88 29.16 -17.19
N ILE A 36 13.84 29.68 -16.55
CA ILE A 36 12.64 28.87 -16.35
C ILE A 36 11.44 29.66 -16.85
N LYS A 37 11.06 29.38 -18.10
CA LYS A 37 9.74 29.71 -18.61
C LYS A 37 8.76 28.71 -18.00
N ASN A 38 8.49 28.85 -16.70
CA ASN A 38 7.54 28.03 -15.95
C ASN A 38 6.12 28.27 -16.44
N SER A 39 5.58 27.39 -17.29
CA SER A 39 4.14 27.30 -17.50
C SER A 39 3.47 26.64 -16.29
N LEU A 40 2.16 26.82 -16.14
CA LEU A 40 1.39 26.23 -15.04
C LEU A 40 1.58 24.70 -14.93
N THR A 41 1.75 24.03 -16.07
CA THR A 41 1.97 22.58 -16.21
C THR A 41 3.35 22.07 -15.76
N GLU A 42 4.31 22.97 -15.53
CA GLU A 42 5.63 22.60 -14.96
C GLU A 42 5.63 22.70 -13.43
N LEU A 43 4.71 23.50 -12.86
CA LEU A 43 4.58 23.73 -11.42
C LEU A 43 3.52 22.84 -10.76
N LEU A 44 2.52 22.44 -11.54
CA LEU A 44 1.44 21.57 -11.14
C LEU A 44 1.27 20.48 -12.18
N ASP A 45 1.11 19.24 -11.74
CA ASP A 45 0.77 18.15 -12.66
C ASP A 45 -0.65 18.33 -13.23
N GLU A 46 -0.95 17.69 -14.36
CA GLU A 46 -2.25 17.83 -15.03
C GLU A 46 -3.42 17.39 -14.13
N GLU A 47 -3.19 16.52 -13.15
CA GLU A 47 -4.19 16.04 -12.21
C GLU A 47 -4.47 17.09 -11.13
N GLN A 48 -3.47 17.76 -10.58
CA GLN A 48 -3.58 18.87 -9.63
C GLN A 48 -4.35 20.04 -10.24
N ILE A 49 -4.03 20.38 -11.49
CA ILE A 49 -4.77 21.40 -12.25
C ILE A 49 -6.24 20.97 -12.42
N HIS A 50 -6.50 19.68 -12.71
CA HIS A 50 -7.86 19.15 -12.84
C HIS A 50 -8.65 19.19 -11.51
N GLN A 51 -8.05 18.81 -10.39
CA GLN A 51 -8.66 18.85 -9.06
C GLN A 51 -9.06 20.27 -8.67
N LEU A 52 -8.20 21.26 -8.93
CA LEU A 52 -8.51 22.66 -8.67
C LEU A 52 -9.68 23.16 -9.54
N HIS A 53 -9.77 22.72 -10.80
CA HIS A 53 -10.93 23.04 -11.66
C HIS A 53 -12.23 22.41 -11.12
N ILE A 54 -12.19 21.17 -10.63
CA ILE A 54 -13.36 20.50 -10.01
C ILE A 54 -13.77 21.24 -8.73
N LEU A 55 -12.81 21.63 -7.90
CA LEU A 55 -13.08 22.34 -6.66
C LEU A 55 -13.69 23.71 -6.95
N LEU A 56 -13.20 24.42 -7.96
CA LEU A 56 -13.76 25.69 -8.42
C LEU A 56 -15.21 25.52 -8.90
N ASP A 57 -15.50 24.50 -9.71
CA ASP A 57 -16.85 24.23 -10.24
C ASP A 57 -17.85 23.86 -9.13
N LYS A 58 -17.43 23.03 -8.17
CA LYS A 58 -18.28 22.58 -7.06
C LYS A 58 -18.55 23.67 -6.02
N THR A 59 -17.53 24.47 -5.71
CA THR A 59 -17.62 25.43 -4.60
C THR A 59 -17.99 26.84 -5.07
N GLN A 60 -17.70 27.17 -6.33
CA GLN A 60 -17.72 28.54 -6.87
C GLN A 60 -16.89 29.55 -6.04
N ARG A 61 -15.91 29.07 -5.28
CA ARG A 61 -15.08 29.87 -4.35
C ARG A 61 -13.68 30.04 -4.90
N VAL A 62 -13.46 31.15 -5.60
CA VAL A 62 -12.17 31.54 -6.20
C VAL A 62 -11.08 31.70 -5.14
N ASP A 63 -11.44 32.21 -3.95
CA ASP A 63 -10.52 32.45 -2.83
C ASP A 63 -9.90 31.17 -2.25
N LEU A 64 -10.58 30.03 -2.36
CA LEU A 64 -10.04 28.74 -1.93
C LEU A 64 -8.99 28.21 -2.91
N ILE A 65 -9.20 28.45 -4.19
CA ILE A 65 -8.26 28.07 -5.27
C ILE A 65 -7.01 28.93 -5.21
N GLU A 66 -7.17 30.24 -5.03
CA GLU A 66 -6.04 31.15 -4.84
C GLU A 66 -5.18 30.75 -3.64
N LYS A 67 -5.82 30.41 -2.50
CA LYS A 67 -5.10 29.93 -1.31
C LYS A 67 -4.38 28.60 -1.55
N GLY A 68 -5.01 27.66 -2.26
CA GLY A 68 -4.40 26.38 -2.62
C GLY A 68 -3.19 26.57 -3.54
N LEU A 69 -3.34 27.37 -4.60
CA LEU A 69 -2.25 27.67 -5.53
C LEU A 69 -1.10 28.44 -4.86
N HIS A 70 -1.40 29.33 -3.91
CA HIS A 70 -0.37 30.03 -3.14
C HIS A 70 0.51 29.10 -2.30
N GLN A 71 0.00 27.95 -1.84
CA GLN A 71 0.81 26.94 -1.16
C GLN A 71 1.82 26.27 -2.10
N HIS A 72 1.55 26.25 -3.41
CA HIS A 72 2.45 25.69 -4.42
C HIS A 72 3.40 26.72 -5.04
N PHE A 73 3.16 28.02 -4.84
CA PHE A 73 3.94 29.11 -5.46
C PHE A 73 4.98 29.77 -4.54
N HIS A 74 5.56 29.00 -3.61
CA HIS A 74 6.63 29.48 -2.75
C HIS A 74 7.86 29.92 -3.56
N GLY A 75 8.36 31.14 -3.29
CA GLY A 75 9.52 31.72 -3.99
C GLY A 75 9.23 32.42 -5.32
N ILE A 76 7.99 32.42 -5.82
CA ILE A 76 7.59 33.12 -7.05
C ILE A 76 7.19 34.58 -6.75
N SER A 77 7.61 35.54 -7.59
CA SER A 77 7.24 36.95 -7.45
C SER A 77 5.72 37.19 -7.61
N GLU A 78 5.14 38.13 -6.85
CA GLU A 78 3.71 38.49 -6.89
C GLU A 78 3.16 38.66 -8.31
N LYS A 79 3.84 39.46 -9.14
CA LYS A 79 3.45 39.70 -10.54
C LYS A 79 3.32 38.40 -11.35
N ARG A 80 4.21 37.43 -11.11
CA ARG A 80 4.18 36.15 -11.82
C ARG A 80 3.10 35.21 -11.29
N ARG A 81 2.75 35.30 -10.00
CA ARG A 81 1.61 34.55 -9.44
C ARG A 81 0.30 35.00 -10.05
N GLU A 82 0.10 36.30 -10.25
CA GLU A 82 -1.09 36.84 -10.92
C GLU A 82 -1.19 36.34 -12.38
N GLU A 83 -0.07 36.24 -13.08
CA GLU A 83 -0.02 35.67 -14.44
C GLU A 83 -0.37 34.18 -14.46
N LEU A 84 0.14 33.38 -13.52
CA LEU A 84 -0.18 31.94 -13.40
C LEU A 84 -1.62 31.69 -12.97
N LEU A 85 -2.18 32.52 -12.08
CA LEU A 85 -3.59 32.48 -11.73
C LEU A 85 -4.46 32.79 -12.95
N SER A 86 -4.08 33.80 -13.73
CA SER A 86 -4.76 34.15 -14.98
C SER A 86 -4.67 33.02 -16.01
N GLU A 87 -3.52 32.32 -16.09
CA GLU A 87 -3.33 31.13 -16.93
C GLU A 87 -4.23 29.98 -16.48
N PHE A 88 -4.34 29.72 -15.17
CA PHE A 88 -5.24 28.71 -14.61
C PHE A 88 -6.71 29.01 -14.92
N PHE A 89 -7.19 30.24 -14.68
CA PHE A 89 -8.57 30.61 -14.96
C PHE A 89 -8.89 30.71 -16.46
N ALA A 90 -7.89 30.97 -17.31
CA ALA A 90 -8.03 30.91 -18.75
C ALA A 90 -7.96 29.46 -19.30
N SER A 91 -7.34 28.55 -18.54
CA SER A 91 -7.25 27.14 -18.92
C SER A 91 -8.62 26.47 -18.81
N LYS A 92 -8.92 25.61 -19.79
CA LYS A 92 -10.14 24.80 -19.74
C LYS A 92 -9.85 23.55 -18.92
N PRO A 93 -10.82 23.05 -18.12
CA PRO A 93 -10.64 21.78 -17.44
C PRO A 93 -10.29 20.71 -18.47
N TYR A 94 -9.18 20.01 -18.23
CA TYR A 94 -8.82 18.85 -19.03
C TYR A 94 -10.02 17.89 -19.02
N ARG A 95 -10.70 17.76 -20.16
CA ARG A 95 -11.63 16.66 -20.35
C ARG A 95 -10.76 15.43 -20.51
N ALA A 96 -10.46 14.75 -19.40
CA ALA A 96 -10.10 13.35 -19.45
C ALA A 96 -11.05 12.70 -20.44
N ARG A 97 -10.49 12.05 -21.46
CA ARG A 97 -11.25 11.41 -22.53
C ARG A 97 -12.19 10.44 -21.84
N ARG A 98 -13.44 10.86 -21.61
CA ARG A 98 -14.47 10.01 -21.02
C ARG A 98 -14.51 8.79 -21.91
N SER A 99 -14.09 7.65 -21.37
CA SER A 99 -14.42 6.39 -21.97
C SER A 99 -15.95 6.35 -22.03
N THR A 100 -16.52 6.65 -23.20
CA THR A 100 -17.94 6.47 -23.53
C THR A 100 -18.23 4.98 -23.70
N MET A 101 -17.74 4.16 -22.78
CA MET A 101 -18.15 2.78 -22.66
C MET A 101 -19.28 2.78 -21.64
N SER A 102 -20.51 3.01 -22.12
CA SER A 102 -21.70 2.54 -21.42
C SER A 102 -21.69 1.02 -21.48
N ARG A 103 -20.80 0.39 -20.72
CA ARG A 103 -20.80 -1.06 -20.51
C ARG A 103 -21.81 -1.33 -19.43
N THR A 104 -22.76 -2.23 -19.72
CA THR A 104 -23.66 -2.74 -18.69
C THR A 104 -22.82 -3.58 -17.73
N ILE A 105 -22.51 -3.03 -16.56
CA ILE A 105 -21.78 -3.74 -15.50
C ILE A 105 -22.74 -4.72 -14.84
N ALA A 106 -22.32 -5.99 -14.73
CA ALA A 106 -23.13 -7.02 -14.10
C ALA A 106 -23.30 -6.75 -12.59
N ARG A 107 -24.53 -6.92 -12.08
CA ARG A 107 -24.86 -6.64 -10.68
C ARG A 107 -24.52 -7.79 -9.74
N GLU A 108 -24.53 -8.99 -10.26
CA GLU A 108 -24.10 -10.20 -9.57
C GLU A 108 -22.69 -10.59 -10.05
N PRO A 109 -21.89 -11.24 -9.18
CA PRO A 109 -20.58 -11.71 -9.57
C PRO A 109 -20.70 -12.76 -10.67
N THR A 110 -19.80 -12.69 -11.65
CA THR A 110 -19.61 -13.79 -12.60
C THR A 110 -19.31 -15.08 -11.84
N PRO A 111 -20.06 -16.18 -12.04
CA PRO A 111 -19.85 -17.40 -11.27
C PRO A 111 -18.44 -17.97 -11.44
N LEU A 112 -17.81 -18.35 -10.32
CA LEU A 112 -16.53 -19.06 -10.32
C LEU A 112 -16.72 -20.48 -10.89
N SER A 113 -15.78 -20.92 -11.73
CA SER A 113 -15.89 -22.23 -12.38
C SER A 113 -15.70 -23.37 -11.36
N PRO A 114 -16.28 -24.57 -11.60
CA PRO A 114 -16.08 -25.73 -10.73
C PRO A 114 -14.60 -26.10 -10.53
N GLU A 115 -13.78 -25.87 -11.55
CA GLU A 115 -12.34 -26.11 -11.52
C GLU A 115 -11.62 -25.11 -10.60
N MET A 116 -12.06 -23.85 -10.55
CA MET A 116 -11.51 -22.85 -9.62
C MET A 116 -11.82 -23.19 -8.15
N LEU A 117 -12.84 -24.01 -7.90
CA LEU A 117 -13.32 -24.35 -6.56
C LEU A 117 -12.92 -25.77 -6.10
N SER A 118 -12.15 -26.51 -6.89
CA SER A 118 -11.85 -27.92 -6.58
C SER A 118 -10.93 -28.12 -5.37
N TRP A 119 -10.24 -27.06 -4.90
CA TRP A 119 -9.48 -27.07 -3.65
C TRP A 119 -10.36 -27.12 -2.39
N GLN A 120 -11.67 -26.87 -2.51
CA GLN A 120 -12.55 -26.77 -1.36
C GLN A 120 -12.78 -28.13 -0.69
N THR A 121 -12.46 -28.21 0.60
CA THR A 121 -12.79 -29.34 1.47
C THR A 121 -14.28 -29.35 1.83
N THR A 122 -14.75 -30.43 2.44
CA THR A 122 -16.11 -30.52 2.99
C THR A 122 -16.38 -29.40 4.01
N ARG A 123 -15.37 -29.01 4.81
CA ARG A 123 -15.47 -27.90 5.76
C ARG A 123 -15.77 -26.58 5.04
N HIS A 124 -15.01 -26.26 3.99
CA HIS A 124 -15.21 -25.05 3.17
C HIS A 124 -16.63 -24.99 2.58
N LYS A 125 -17.07 -26.12 1.99
CA LYS A 125 -18.41 -26.24 1.39
C LYS A 125 -19.54 -26.07 2.43
N ASN A 126 -19.37 -26.63 3.63
CA ASN A 126 -20.36 -26.51 4.71
C ASN A 126 -20.55 -25.06 5.17
N VAL A 127 -19.49 -24.24 5.19
CA VAL A 127 -19.60 -22.81 5.52
C VAL A 127 -20.48 -22.09 4.48
N LEU A 128 -20.23 -22.33 3.19
CA LEU A 128 -21.02 -21.72 2.09
C LEU A 128 -22.48 -22.21 2.09
N LEU A 129 -22.74 -23.47 2.45
CA LEU A 129 -24.09 -23.99 2.61
C LEU A 129 -24.85 -23.31 3.75
N LYS A 130 -24.17 -22.97 4.86
CA LYS A 130 -24.78 -22.21 5.96
C LYS A 130 -25.14 -20.78 5.54
N LEU A 131 -24.26 -20.10 4.82
CA LEU A 131 -24.52 -18.76 4.25
C LEU A 131 -25.75 -18.76 3.33
N LYS A 132 -25.86 -19.75 2.42
CA LYS A 132 -27.04 -19.88 1.54
C LYS A 132 -28.36 -20.02 2.31
N LYS A 133 -28.36 -20.67 3.47
CA LYS A 133 -29.56 -20.80 4.32
C LYS A 133 -29.91 -19.48 5.03
N GLY A 134 -28.93 -18.60 5.24
CA GLY A 134 -29.07 -17.34 5.98
C GLY A 134 -29.52 -16.12 5.16
N LYS A 135 -29.94 -16.29 3.88
CA LYS A 135 -30.25 -15.21 2.92
C LYS A 135 -29.06 -14.30 2.56
N SER A 136 -27.83 -14.79 2.66
CA SER A 136 -26.65 -14.04 2.24
C SER A 136 -26.60 -13.85 0.72
N SER A 137 -26.02 -12.74 0.27
CA SER A 137 -25.88 -12.39 -1.15
C SER A 137 -24.82 -13.25 -1.86
N GLN A 138 -24.82 -13.21 -3.20
CA GLN A 138 -23.76 -13.87 -3.97
C GLN A 138 -22.38 -13.24 -3.74
N TRP A 139 -22.34 -11.93 -3.46
CA TRP A 139 -21.13 -11.22 -3.08
C TRP A 139 -20.59 -11.70 -1.73
N ASP A 140 -21.45 -11.95 -0.74
CA ASP A 140 -21.03 -12.53 0.55
C ASP A 140 -20.38 -13.89 0.36
N ALA A 141 -20.99 -14.75 -0.47
CA ALA A 141 -20.43 -16.06 -0.78
C ALA A 141 -19.07 -15.93 -1.49
N MET A 142 -18.94 -15.02 -2.47
CA MET A 142 -17.68 -14.77 -3.16
C MET A 142 -16.60 -14.24 -2.20
N ASN A 143 -16.97 -13.34 -1.28
CA ASN A 143 -16.07 -12.80 -0.28
C ASN A 143 -15.53 -13.88 0.66
N VAL A 144 -16.40 -14.78 1.14
CA VAL A 144 -16.01 -15.93 1.97
C VAL A 144 -15.13 -16.92 1.20
N ILE A 145 -15.37 -17.13 -0.09
CA ILE A 145 -14.46 -17.93 -0.94
C ILE A 145 -13.09 -17.26 -1.01
N GLY A 146 -13.04 -15.94 -1.19
CA GLY A 146 -11.80 -15.16 -1.17
C GLY A 146 -11.05 -15.32 0.15
N ASP A 147 -11.76 -15.28 1.29
CA ASP A 147 -11.16 -15.52 2.61
C ASP A 147 -10.58 -16.92 2.72
N GLN A 148 -11.37 -17.94 2.40
CA GLN A 148 -10.90 -19.32 2.43
C GLN A 148 -9.69 -19.54 1.50
N TYR A 149 -9.68 -18.91 0.32
CA TYR A 149 -8.59 -18.98 -0.64
C TYR A 149 -7.31 -18.30 -0.13
N TYR A 150 -7.43 -17.11 0.45
CA TYR A 150 -6.32 -16.34 0.99
C TYR A 150 -5.51 -17.11 2.04
N HIS A 151 -6.20 -17.97 2.81
CA HIS A 151 -5.63 -18.82 3.85
C HIS A 151 -5.07 -20.16 3.33
N LEU A 152 -5.17 -20.46 2.03
CA LEU A 152 -4.59 -21.68 1.49
C LEU A 152 -3.06 -21.66 1.56
N ARG A 153 -2.50 -22.85 1.77
CA ARG A 153 -1.07 -23.10 1.63
C ARG A 153 -0.62 -22.83 0.20
N ARG A 154 0.59 -22.28 0.03
CA ARG A 154 1.21 -21.98 -1.28
C ARG A 154 1.12 -23.17 -2.23
N SER A 155 1.52 -24.35 -1.77
CA SER A 155 1.55 -25.59 -2.56
C SER A 155 0.21 -25.96 -3.21
N VAL A 156 -0.90 -25.61 -2.56
CA VAL A 156 -2.25 -25.77 -3.14
C VAL A 156 -2.61 -24.56 -3.99
N ARG A 157 -2.38 -23.36 -3.46
CA ARG A 157 -2.78 -22.07 -4.03
C ARG A 157 -2.22 -21.84 -5.44
N VAL A 158 -0.94 -22.14 -5.67
CA VAL A 158 -0.26 -21.95 -6.97
C VAL A 158 -0.91 -22.71 -8.12
N LEU A 159 -1.62 -23.80 -7.84
CA LEU A 159 -2.36 -24.58 -8.84
C LEU A 159 -3.59 -23.81 -9.38
N TYR A 160 -4.06 -22.81 -8.64
CA TYR A 160 -5.27 -22.05 -8.92
C TYR A 160 -5.00 -20.55 -9.16
N ASP A 161 -3.85 -20.03 -8.72
CA ASP A 161 -3.45 -18.61 -8.87
C ASP A 161 -3.70 -18.09 -10.30
N PRO A 162 -3.26 -18.76 -11.39
CA PRO A 162 -3.48 -18.25 -12.76
C PRO A 162 -4.95 -18.04 -13.12
N LYS A 163 -5.84 -18.90 -12.61
CA LYS A 163 -7.28 -18.82 -12.88
C LYS A 163 -7.94 -17.70 -12.10
N PHE A 164 -7.61 -17.57 -10.80
CA PHE A 164 -8.15 -16.50 -9.97
C PHE A 164 -7.62 -15.12 -10.37
N MET A 165 -6.32 -15.01 -10.66
CA MET A 165 -5.73 -13.77 -11.16
C MET A 165 -6.33 -13.37 -12.51
N LYS A 166 -6.53 -14.32 -13.44
CA LYS A 166 -7.23 -14.04 -14.70
C LYS A 166 -8.65 -13.52 -14.47
N TYR A 167 -9.43 -14.19 -13.62
CA TYR A 167 -10.78 -13.77 -13.26
C TYR A 167 -10.81 -12.34 -12.69
N CYS A 168 -9.86 -12.03 -11.81
CA CYS A 168 -9.74 -10.70 -11.22
C CYS A 168 -9.31 -9.64 -12.23
N ASN A 169 -8.31 -9.92 -13.05
CA ASN A 169 -7.87 -9.03 -14.13
C ASN A 169 -9.04 -8.69 -15.05
N GLU A 170 -9.77 -9.70 -15.54
CA GLU A 170 -10.90 -9.52 -16.45
C GLU A 170 -12.04 -8.73 -15.80
N SER A 171 -12.38 -9.05 -14.55
CA SER A 171 -13.47 -8.40 -13.82
C SER A 171 -13.17 -6.93 -13.52
N ILE A 172 -11.99 -6.62 -13.00
CA ILE A 172 -11.59 -5.25 -12.67
C ILE A 172 -11.42 -4.44 -13.97
N LEU A 173 -10.71 -4.96 -14.98
CA LEU A 173 -10.51 -4.30 -16.27
C LEU A 173 -11.82 -3.98 -16.98
N ALA A 174 -12.83 -4.86 -16.88
CA ALA A 174 -14.14 -4.62 -17.46
C ALA A 174 -14.83 -3.37 -16.88
N ILE A 175 -14.63 -3.11 -15.58
CA ILE A 175 -15.25 -2.02 -14.82
C ILE A 175 -14.46 -0.72 -14.93
N ILE A 176 -13.17 -0.73 -14.59
CA ILE A 176 -12.36 0.50 -14.49
C ILE A 176 -11.69 0.90 -15.81
N GLY A 177 -11.70 0.00 -16.80
CA GLY A 177 -11.09 0.21 -18.10
C GLY A 177 -9.57 0.00 -18.13
N ASN A 178 -9.02 -0.09 -19.34
CA ASN A 178 -7.63 -0.47 -19.56
C ASN A 178 -6.62 0.50 -18.95
N THR A 179 -6.81 1.81 -19.13
CA THR A 179 -5.86 2.82 -18.64
C THR A 179 -5.68 2.77 -17.13
N SER A 180 -6.79 2.77 -16.39
CA SER A 180 -6.78 2.69 -14.93
C SER A 180 -6.26 1.34 -14.43
N PHE A 181 -6.56 0.26 -15.15
CA PHE A 181 -6.06 -1.08 -14.83
C PHE A 181 -4.54 -1.18 -14.99
N THR A 182 -3.99 -0.72 -16.12
CA THR A 182 -2.54 -0.72 -16.36
C THR A 182 -1.80 0.10 -15.30
N GLN A 183 -2.36 1.25 -14.88
CA GLN A 183 -1.78 2.02 -13.79
C GLN A 183 -1.67 1.22 -12.47
N LEU A 184 -2.72 0.49 -12.10
CA LEU A 184 -2.67 -0.36 -10.89
C LEU A 184 -1.71 -1.54 -11.05
N GLU A 185 -1.64 -2.13 -12.24
CA GLU A 185 -0.70 -3.20 -12.56
C GLU A 185 0.75 -2.72 -12.43
N ASP A 186 1.05 -1.50 -12.90
CA ASP A 186 2.35 -0.86 -12.75
C ASP A 186 2.70 -0.66 -11.26
N MET A 187 1.79 -0.13 -10.45
CA MET A 187 2.03 0.05 -9.00
C MET A 187 2.30 -1.27 -8.28
N VAL A 188 1.58 -2.34 -8.63
CA VAL A 188 1.82 -3.68 -8.07
C VAL A 188 3.19 -4.22 -8.49
N ARG A 189 3.55 -4.07 -9.78
CA ARG A 189 4.84 -4.50 -10.31
C ARG A 189 6.01 -3.74 -9.68
N ASP A 190 5.84 -2.45 -9.46
CA ASP A 190 6.84 -1.56 -8.87
C ASP A 190 6.89 -1.69 -7.34
N SER A 191 6.12 -2.63 -6.76
CA SER A 191 6.09 -2.96 -5.33
C SER A 191 5.76 -1.74 -4.46
N GLU A 192 4.81 -0.91 -4.92
CA GLU A 192 4.29 0.19 -4.11
C GLU A 192 3.61 -0.31 -2.82
N GLN A 193 3.49 0.59 -1.84
CA GLN A 193 2.83 0.28 -0.56
C GLN A 193 1.37 -0.14 -0.79
N LEU A 194 0.90 -1.15 -0.06
CA LEU A 194 -0.43 -1.72 -0.21
C LEU A 194 -1.53 -0.66 -0.06
N GLU A 195 -1.35 0.25 0.89
CA GLU A 195 -2.26 1.37 1.14
C GLU A 195 -2.30 2.33 -0.06
N HIS A 196 -1.18 2.58 -0.72
CA HIS A 196 -1.13 3.44 -1.90
C HIS A 196 -1.90 2.81 -3.07
N ILE A 197 -1.68 1.51 -3.32
CA ILE A 197 -2.40 0.75 -4.35
C ILE A 197 -3.91 0.76 -4.07
N TRP A 198 -4.30 0.49 -2.82
CA TRP A 198 -5.71 0.49 -2.42
C TRP A 198 -6.35 1.88 -2.52
N ASN A 199 -5.67 2.92 -2.05
CA ASN A 199 -6.17 4.30 -2.16
C ASN A 199 -6.31 4.73 -3.62
N LYS A 200 -5.38 4.32 -4.48
CA LYS A 200 -5.49 4.60 -5.92
C LYS A 200 -6.67 3.88 -6.54
N TYR A 201 -6.89 2.61 -6.18
CA TYR A 201 -8.06 1.86 -6.59
C TYR A 201 -9.36 2.54 -6.15
N GLN A 202 -9.45 2.98 -4.89
CA GLN A 202 -10.59 3.73 -4.35
C GLN A 202 -10.83 5.04 -5.11
N GLN A 203 -9.77 5.77 -5.44
CA GLN A 203 -9.84 6.98 -6.25
C GLN A 203 -10.42 6.69 -7.65
N ILE A 204 -9.94 5.63 -8.31
CA ILE A 204 -10.40 5.21 -9.64
C ILE A 204 -11.89 4.88 -9.63
N ILE A 205 -12.35 4.07 -8.67
CA ILE A 205 -13.77 3.69 -8.60
C ILE A 205 -14.66 4.87 -8.23
N GLY A 206 -14.17 5.84 -7.44
CA GLY A 206 -14.90 7.06 -7.11
C GLY A 206 -15.27 7.93 -8.32
N TYR A 207 -14.57 7.77 -9.44
CA TYR A 207 -14.89 8.42 -10.71
C TYR A 207 -15.93 7.68 -11.57
N LEU A 208 -16.39 6.50 -11.15
CA LEU A 208 -17.46 5.79 -11.84
C LEU A 208 -18.77 6.56 -11.72
N LYS A 209 -19.56 6.52 -12.80
CA LYS A 209 -20.71 7.42 -13.00
C LYS A 209 -21.86 7.18 -12.02
N ASN A 210 -22.10 5.92 -11.65
CA ASN A 210 -23.24 5.51 -10.84
C ASN A 210 -22.75 4.76 -9.59
N GLU A 211 -23.43 4.99 -8.46
CA GLU A 211 -23.14 4.35 -7.16
C GLU A 211 -23.16 2.81 -7.24
N GLU A 212 -24.05 2.26 -8.07
CA GLU A 212 -24.15 0.80 -8.25
C GLU A 212 -22.90 0.22 -8.95
N ASP A 213 -22.28 0.97 -9.86
CA ASP A 213 -21.05 0.55 -10.52
C ASP A 213 -19.86 0.64 -9.55
N GLN A 214 -19.87 1.65 -8.68
CA GLN A 214 -18.91 1.80 -7.58
C GLN A 214 -19.01 0.62 -6.61
N LEU A 215 -20.23 0.24 -6.22
CA LEU A 215 -20.47 -0.87 -5.33
C LEU A 215 -20.04 -2.22 -5.95
N THR A 216 -20.36 -2.47 -7.22
CA THR A 216 -19.85 -3.65 -7.93
C THR A 216 -18.33 -3.66 -7.98
N ALA A 217 -17.70 -2.52 -8.27
CA ALA A 217 -16.26 -2.39 -8.26
C ALA A 217 -15.71 -2.75 -6.87
N GLU A 218 -16.23 -2.11 -5.81
CA GLU A 218 -15.84 -2.37 -4.42
C GLU A 218 -15.90 -3.85 -4.08
N HIS A 219 -17.00 -4.54 -4.39
CA HIS A 219 -17.11 -5.98 -4.14
C HIS A 219 -16.04 -6.80 -4.87
N TYR A 220 -15.76 -6.50 -6.14
CA TYR A 220 -14.68 -7.14 -6.87
C TYR A 220 -13.31 -6.78 -6.28
N GLY A 221 -13.07 -5.53 -5.90
CA GLY A 221 -11.84 -5.08 -5.26
C GLY A 221 -11.57 -5.82 -3.96
N GLN A 222 -12.59 -5.99 -3.12
CA GLN A 222 -12.54 -6.72 -1.85
C GLN A 222 -12.18 -8.20 -2.03
N PHE A 223 -12.73 -8.85 -3.05
CA PHE A 223 -12.37 -10.22 -3.40
C PHE A 223 -10.96 -10.30 -4.00
N CYS A 224 -10.67 -9.44 -4.97
CA CYS A 224 -9.42 -9.51 -5.74
C CYS A 224 -8.19 -9.11 -4.94
N ARG A 225 -8.31 -8.18 -3.98
CA ARG A 225 -7.21 -7.90 -3.05
C ARG A 225 -6.83 -9.12 -2.21
N LYS A 226 -7.77 -10.04 -1.92
CA LYS A 226 -7.47 -11.33 -1.28
C LYS A 226 -6.71 -12.25 -2.22
N ILE A 227 -7.12 -12.29 -3.49
CA ILE A 227 -6.43 -13.08 -4.53
C ILE A 227 -4.99 -12.61 -4.73
N TYR A 228 -4.77 -11.30 -4.88
CA TYR A 228 -3.42 -10.71 -5.01
C TYR A 228 -2.68 -10.57 -3.68
N ARG A 229 -3.31 -10.94 -2.56
CA ARG A 229 -2.77 -10.78 -1.20
C ARG A 229 -2.42 -9.34 -0.79
N LEU A 230 -3.08 -8.36 -1.40
CA LEU A 230 -2.97 -6.93 -1.12
C LEU A 230 -3.84 -6.53 0.09
N LEU A 231 -3.67 -7.20 1.23
CA LEU A 231 -4.39 -6.90 2.46
C LEU A 231 -3.45 -6.36 3.53
N PRO A 232 -3.78 -5.22 4.17
CA PRO A 232 -3.06 -4.79 5.36
C PRO A 232 -3.26 -5.82 6.47
N ILE A 233 -2.30 -5.89 7.39
CA ILE A 233 -2.42 -6.75 8.57
C ILE A 233 -3.21 -5.97 9.62
N GLU A 234 -4.45 -6.35 9.85
CA GLU A 234 -5.19 -5.81 10.98
C GLU A 234 -4.73 -6.51 12.28
N GLN A 235 -4.37 -5.73 13.30
CA GLN A 235 -3.98 -6.26 14.61
C GLN A 235 -5.07 -7.14 15.23
N ALA A 236 -6.34 -6.85 14.93
CA ALA A 236 -7.48 -7.63 15.37
C ALA A 236 -7.49 -9.06 14.79
N ASP A 237 -7.00 -9.24 13.55
CA ASP A 237 -6.94 -10.56 12.92
C ASP A 237 -5.96 -11.48 13.66
N LEU A 238 -4.85 -10.95 14.16
CA LEU A 238 -3.83 -11.68 14.92
C LEU A 238 -4.33 -12.16 16.29
N MET A 239 -5.37 -11.52 16.81
CA MET A 239 -5.97 -11.80 18.13
C MET A 239 -7.34 -12.49 18.02
N SER A 240 -7.77 -12.88 16.82
CA SER A 240 -9.09 -13.45 16.57
C SER A 240 -9.33 -14.77 17.31
N TRP A 241 -8.29 -15.58 17.49
CA TRP A 241 -8.30 -16.87 18.21
C TRP A 241 -8.49 -16.76 19.73
N LEU A 242 -8.33 -15.56 20.29
CA LEU A 242 -8.55 -15.32 21.72
C LEU A 242 -10.05 -15.31 22.05
N SER A 243 -10.42 -15.71 23.26
CA SER A 243 -11.78 -15.49 23.76
C SER A 243 -12.05 -13.99 24.00
N PRO A 244 -13.32 -13.55 24.07
CA PRO A 244 -13.64 -12.16 24.36
C PRO A 244 -12.99 -11.62 25.66
N SER A 245 -12.92 -12.44 26.71
CA SER A 245 -12.29 -12.06 27.97
C SER A 245 -10.76 -11.98 27.87
N GLN A 246 -10.14 -12.88 27.11
CA GLN A 246 -8.71 -12.84 26.84
C GLN A 246 -8.34 -11.61 26.01
N ARG A 247 -9.13 -11.28 24.96
CA ARG A 247 -8.93 -10.05 24.17
C ARG A 247 -9.04 -8.80 25.02
N PHE A 248 -10.05 -8.72 25.88
CA PHE A 248 -10.18 -7.58 26.79
C PHE A 248 -8.96 -7.43 27.70
N ARG A 249 -8.45 -8.55 28.24
CA ARG A 249 -7.26 -8.52 29.09
C ARG A 249 -6.01 -8.04 28.35
N ILE A 250 -5.80 -8.47 27.11
CA ILE A 250 -4.69 -7.98 26.29
C ILE A 250 -4.86 -6.48 25.99
N ALA A 251 -6.07 -6.04 25.68
CA ALA A 251 -6.35 -4.62 25.46
C ALA A 251 -6.07 -3.75 26.69
N GLU A 252 -6.43 -4.22 27.91
CA GLU A 252 -6.06 -3.54 29.16
C GLU A 252 -4.55 -3.44 29.32
N MET A 253 -3.82 -4.52 29.04
CA MET A 253 -2.36 -4.54 29.15
C MET A 253 -1.69 -3.58 28.17
N ILE A 254 -2.17 -3.48 26.93
CA ILE A 254 -1.64 -2.55 25.92
C ILE A 254 -1.87 -1.08 26.29
N GLN A 255 -2.93 -0.78 27.05
CA GLN A 255 -3.27 0.58 27.46
C GLN A 255 -2.55 1.02 28.75
N ASP A 256 -1.96 0.09 29.48
CA ASP A 256 -1.25 0.37 30.73
C ASP A 256 0.18 0.85 30.41
N PRO A 257 0.53 2.12 30.73
CA PRO A 257 1.85 2.67 30.41
C PRO A 257 3.00 2.00 31.17
N GLU A 258 2.71 1.24 32.22
CA GLU A 258 3.72 0.49 33.01
C GLU A 258 3.98 -0.93 32.44
N VAL A 259 3.20 -1.34 31.45
CA VAL A 259 3.32 -2.65 30.80
C VAL A 259 4.05 -2.49 29.48
N ASP A 260 5.17 -3.20 29.34
CA ASP A 260 5.92 -3.25 28.08
C ASP A 260 5.39 -4.35 27.15
N ASP A 261 5.78 -4.26 25.87
CA ASP A 261 5.37 -5.21 24.83
C ASP A 261 5.74 -6.67 25.17
N SER A 262 6.85 -6.90 25.88
CA SER A 262 7.30 -8.25 26.26
C SER A 262 6.31 -8.91 27.21
N GLN A 263 5.79 -8.16 28.18
CA GLN A 263 4.77 -8.64 29.10
C GLN A 263 3.46 -8.99 28.38
N VAL A 264 3.09 -8.22 27.34
CA VAL A 264 1.95 -8.54 26.48
C VAL A 264 2.19 -9.84 25.70
N TYR A 265 3.38 -9.99 25.10
CA TYR A 265 3.75 -11.21 24.37
C TYR A 265 3.79 -12.45 25.27
N GLU A 266 4.33 -12.35 26.48
CA GLU A 266 4.30 -13.43 27.46
C GLU A 266 2.86 -13.87 27.77
N LYS A 267 1.95 -12.91 27.91
CA LYS A 267 0.54 -13.21 28.17
C LYS A 267 -0.14 -13.91 26.99
N LEU A 268 0.13 -13.47 25.77
CA LEU A 268 -0.34 -14.15 24.55
C LEU A 268 0.19 -15.58 24.48
N TYR A 269 1.48 -15.78 24.81
CA TYR A 269 2.11 -17.10 24.83
C TYR A 269 1.49 -18.01 25.90
N GLU A 270 1.15 -17.47 27.06
CA GLU A 270 0.42 -18.17 28.12
C GLU A 270 -0.96 -18.64 27.64
N PHE A 271 -1.74 -17.76 27.00
CA PHE A 271 -3.04 -18.12 26.44
C PHE A 271 -2.93 -19.19 25.36
N PHE A 272 -1.91 -19.08 24.51
CA PHE A 272 -1.63 -20.06 23.46
C PHE A 272 -1.31 -21.44 24.04
N ASN A 273 -0.45 -21.50 25.07
CA ASN A 273 -0.07 -22.77 25.70
C ASN A 273 -1.21 -23.43 26.49
N LYS A 274 -2.18 -22.64 26.96
CA LYS A 274 -3.38 -23.13 27.64
C LYS A 274 -4.50 -23.54 26.68
N ALA A 275 -4.47 -23.10 25.42
CA ALA A 275 -5.46 -23.48 24.42
C ALA A 275 -5.35 -24.99 24.09
N SER A 276 -6.48 -25.61 23.75
CA SER A 276 -6.56 -27.03 23.40
C SER A 276 -7.66 -27.30 22.37
N GLY A 277 -7.51 -28.37 21.58
CA GLY A 277 -8.49 -28.74 20.54
C GLY A 277 -8.64 -27.66 19.47
N ASP A 278 -9.86 -27.42 19.00
CA ASP A 278 -10.16 -26.46 17.93
C ASP A 278 -9.58 -25.05 18.19
N ALA A 279 -9.59 -24.59 19.46
CA ALA A 279 -9.05 -23.28 19.83
C ALA A 279 -7.52 -23.22 19.70
N LYS A 280 -6.82 -24.34 19.91
CA LYS A 280 -5.37 -24.42 19.70
C LYS A 280 -5.05 -24.45 18.21
N ASP A 281 -5.81 -25.20 17.44
CA ASP A 281 -5.64 -25.28 15.99
C ASP A 281 -5.89 -23.91 15.33
N GLU A 282 -6.93 -23.19 15.75
CA GLU A 282 -7.22 -21.82 15.30
C GLU A 282 -6.10 -20.84 15.70
N ALA A 283 -5.57 -20.95 16.91
CA ALA A 283 -4.44 -20.13 17.36
C ALA A 283 -3.17 -20.38 16.54
N ASP A 284 -2.83 -21.65 16.29
CA ASP A 284 -1.70 -22.05 15.45
C ASP A 284 -1.85 -21.47 14.03
N GLU A 285 -3.04 -21.57 13.43
CA GLU A 285 -3.33 -21.03 12.10
C GLU A 285 -3.19 -19.51 12.06
N VAL A 286 -3.80 -18.80 13.00
CA VAL A 286 -3.80 -17.33 13.04
C VAL A 286 -2.40 -16.77 13.32
N ILE A 287 -1.66 -17.34 14.28
CA ILE A 287 -0.30 -16.89 14.62
C ILE A 287 0.65 -17.17 13.46
N THR A 288 0.60 -18.38 12.87
CA THR A 288 1.45 -18.73 11.72
C THR A 288 1.18 -17.80 10.55
N LEU A 289 -0.09 -17.55 10.24
CA LEU A 289 -0.48 -16.60 9.20
C LEU A 289 0.05 -15.19 9.52
N GLY A 290 -0.11 -14.74 10.76
CA GLY A 290 0.37 -13.45 11.23
C GLY A 290 1.86 -13.27 11.02
N CYS A 291 2.66 -14.25 11.45
CA CYS A 291 4.11 -14.27 11.23
C CYS A 291 4.47 -14.25 9.73
N ARG A 292 3.79 -15.06 8.91
CA ARG A 292 4.02 -15.05 7.46
C ARG A 292 3.69 -13.69 6.84
N LYS A 293 2.57 -13.07 7.22
CA LYS A 293 2.22 -11.73 6.74
C LYS A 293 3.24 -10.68 7.20
N PHE A 294 3.70 -10.73 8.44
CA PHE A 294 4.73 -9.83 8.96
C PHE A 294 6.03 -9.94 8.16
N ILE A 295 6.49 -11.17 7.93
CA ILE A 295 7.68 -11.44 7.11
C ILE A 295 7.46 -10.93 5.67
N ALA A 296 6.28 -11.17 5.09
CA ALA A 296 5.96 -10.69 3.74
C ALA A 296 5.95 -9.16 3.64
N HIS A 297 5.41 -8.49 4.65
CA HIS A 297 5.35 -7.04 4.72
C HIS A 297 6.75 -6.41 4.78
N HIS A 298 7.66 -6.99 5.57
CA HIS A 298 9.00 -6.43 5.75
C HIS A 298 10.02 -6.92 4.72
N LEU A 299 9.90 -8.16 4.25
CA LEU A 299 10.93 -8.84 3.45
C LEU A 299 10.42 -9.35 2.09
N GLY A 300 9.15 -9.08 1.76
CA GLY A 300 8.51 -9.48 0.51
C GLY A 300 7.86 -10.87 0.56
N ASP A 301 6.78 -11.03 -0.23
CA ASP A 301 5.97 -12.25 -0.29
C ASP A 301 6.79 -13.49 -0.64
N GLN A 302 7.75 -13.39 -1.57
CA GLN A 302 8.56 -14.53 -1.99
C GLN A 302 9.39 -15.10 -0.83
N LEU A 303 10.01 -14.25 -0.01
CA LEU A 303 10.82 -14.71 1.12
C LEU A 303 9.96 -15.32 2.23
N ALA A 304 8.79 -14.73 2.49
CA ALA A 304 7.83 -15.26 3.45
C ALA A 304 7.38 -16.68 3.07
N GLU A 305 7.18 -16.92 1.78
CA GLU A 305 6.82 -18.22 1.25
C GLU A 305 7.97 -19.22 1.33
N ASP A 306 9.20 -18.81 1.00
CA ASP A 306 10.36 -19.70 1.06
C ASP A 306 10.66 -20.13 2.51
N ILE A 307 10.46 -19.23 3.49
CA ILE A 307 10.55 -19.55 4.92
C ILE A 307 9.48 -20.55 5.35
N GLU A 308 8.25 -20.39 4.85
CA GLU A 308 7.13 -21.30 5.14
C GLU A 308 7.37 -22.68 4.52
N ASP A 309 7.84 -22.74 3.28
CA ASP A 309 8.17 -23.99 2.59
C ASP A 309 9.28 -24.74 3.34
N LEU A 310 10.29 -24.05 3.87
CA LEU A 310 11.33 -24.63 4.73
C LEU A 310 10.78 -25.15 6.06
N ARG A 311 9.87 -24.40 6.70
CA ARG A 311 9.21 -24.83 7.95
C ARG A 311 8.44 -26.15 7.74
N VAL A 312 7.76 -26.29 6.61
CA VAL A 312 6.98 -27.48 6.25
C VAL A 312 7.87 -28.64 5.82
N ALA A 313 8.91 -28.38 5.03
CA ALA A 313 9.87 -29.40 4.57
C ALA A 313 10.71 -29.98 5.72
N GLY A 314 10.97 -29.18 6.75
CA GLY A 314 11.81 -29.54 7.90
C GLY A 314 11.15 -30.41 8.97
N GLY A 315 9.91 -30.89 8.79
CA GLY A 315 9.27 -31.92 9.62
C GLY A 315 9.56 -31.79 11.13
N ALA A 316 8.88 -30.86 11.80
CA ALA A 316 9.07 -30.46 13.19
C ALA A 316 10.39 -29.71 13.50
N GLY A 317 10.32 -28.38 13.42
CA GLY A 317 10.87 -27.55 14.50
C GLY A 317 12.39 -27.33 14.57
N SER A 318 13.12 -27.22 13.46
CA SER A 318 14.40 -26.51 13.55
C SER A 318 14.16 -25.00 13.43
N SER A 319 13.60 -24.41 14.49
CA SER A 319 13.58 -22.95 14.68
C SER A 319 14.98 -22.34 14.47
N HIS A 320 16.03 -23.11 14.75
CA HIS A 320 17.42 -22.77 14.50
C HIS A 320 17.80 -22.68 13.01
N HIS A 321 17.27 -23.53 12.13
CA HIS A 321 17.56 -23.45 10.70
C HIS A 321 16.87 -22.24 10.06
N THR A 322 15.61 -22.02 10.40
CA THR A 322 14.86 -20.83 9.96
C THR A 322 15.47 -19.55 10.54
N ALA A 323 15.85 -19.54 11.82
CA ALA A 323 16.53 -18.40 12.44
C ALA A 323 17.92 -18.15 11.82
N ALA A 324 18.70 -19.18 11.53
CA ALA A 324 20.00 -19.03 10.86
C ALA A 324 19.86 -18.49 9.43
N LEU A 325 18.82 -18.91 8.69
CA LEU A 325 18.55 -18.40 7.36
C LEU A 325 18.08 -16.94 7.40
N LEU A 326 17.19 -16.60 8.33
CA LEU A 326 16.76 -15.21 8.59
C LEU A 326 17.97 -14.33 8.98
N PHE A 327 18.88 -14.85 9.80
CA PHE A 327 20.12 -14.15 10.16
C PHE A 327 21.04 -13.93 8.96
N SER A 328 21.22 -14.97 8.13
CA SER A 328 22.00 -14.87 6.89
C SER A 328 21.41 -13.85 5.93
N LYS A 329 20.07 -13.85 5.76
CA LYS A 329 19.38 -12.90 4.89
C LYS A 329 19.35 -11.48 5.45
N HIS A 330 19.25 -11.32 6.77
CA HIS A 330 19.42 -10.02 7.41
C HIS A 330 20.80 -9.41 7.10
N TYR A 331 21.86 -10.23 7.17
CA TYR A 331 23.22 -9.79 6.83
C TYR A 331 23.34 -9.39 5.35
N GLU A 332 22.81 -10.18 4.44
CA GLU A 332 22.80 -9.86 3.00
C GLU A 332 22.02 -8.54 2.71
N ILE A 333 20.90 -8.30 3.40
CA ILE A 333 20.11 -7.07 3.25
C ILE A 333 20.85 -5.87 3.85
N ALA A 334 21.50 -6.03 4.99
CA ALA A 334 22.31 -4.98 5.61
C ALA A 334 23.49 -4.58 4.71
N GLU A 335 24.20 -5.56 4.15
CA GLU A 335 25.32 -5.36 3.22
C GLU A 335 24.86 -4.71 1.91
N ALA A 336 23.71 -5.12 1.36
CA ALA A 336 23.11 -4.48 0.19
C ALA A 336 22.66 -3.04 0.48
N GLY A 337 22.15 -2.77 1.69
CA GLY A 337 21.78 -1.44 2.16
C GLY A 337 22.98 -0.50 2.30
N GLU A 338 24.08 -1.00 2.87
CA GLU A 338 25.35 -0.26 2.95
C GLU A 338 25.92 0.02 1.56
N LEU A 339 25.93 -0.96 0.66
CA LEU A 339 26.39 -0.79 -0.71
C LEU A 339 25.53 0.22 -1.49
N ALA A 340 24.22 0.20 -1.29
CA ALA A 340 23.29 1.16 -1.90
C ALA A 340 23.47 2.58 -1.32
N HIS A 341 23.74 2.70 -0.02
CA HIS A 341 24.08 3.97 0.62
C HIS A 341 25.39 4.54 0.09
N GLN A 342 26.41 3.70 -0.05
CA GLN A 342 27.75 4.08 -0.53
C GLN A 342 27.71 4.53 -2.00
N LYS A 343 27.00 3.80 -2.88
CA LYS A 343 26.76 4.24 -4.26
C LYS A 343 25.99 5.56 -4.35
N ARG A 344 25.09 5.83 -3.39
CA ARG A 344 24.34 7.08 -3.34
C ARG A 344 25.21 8.26 -2.91
N ILE A 345 26.26 8.02 -2.11
CA ILE A 345 27.28 9.01 -1.76
C ILE A 345 28.21 9.27 -2.96
N GLU A 346 28.62 8.22 -3.68
CA GLU A 346 29.48 8.33 -4.88
C GLU A 346 28.80 9.02 -6.07
N LEU A 347 27.46 9.02 -6.15
CA LEU A 347 26.70 9.73 -7.19
C LEU A 347 26.47 11.23 -6.86
N VAL A 348 26.85 11.66 -5.65
CA VAL A 348 26.68 13.04 -5.15
C VAL A 348 28.02 13.80 -5.07
N ILE A 349 29.14 13.10 -5.30
CA ILE A 349 30.49 13.67 -5.51
C ILE A 349 30.77 13.64 -7.01
#